data_AF-A0A3B8WLN9-F1
#
_entry.id   AF-A0A3B8WLN9-F1
#
_cell.length_a   1.000
_cell.length_b   1.000
_cell.length_c   1.000
_cell.angle_alpha   90.00
_cell.angle_beta   90.00
_cell.angle_gamma   90.00
#
_symmetry.space_group_name_H-M   'P 1'
#
loop_
_entity.id
_entity.type
_entity.pdbx_description
1 polymer ?
#
loop_
_entity_poly.entity_id
_entity_poly.type
_entity_poly.pdbx_seq_one_letter_code
_entity_poly.pdbx_strand_id
1 'polypeptide(L)' 'PRRNLFLNTGHGTFGWTLSAGSASVIAQVIDGEEPAVPLDAFRPGRFQE' A
#
# COMPACT_ATOMS: atom_id res chain seq x y z
N PRO A 1 2.31 -0.53 15.57
CA PRO A 1 3.16 -0.70 14.37
C PRO A 1 4.40 -1.58 14.66
N ARG A 2 4.75 -2.50 13.74
CA ARG A 2 5.99 -3.30 13.82
C ARG A 2 7.01 -2.76 12.83
N ARG A 3 8.30 -2.76 13.21
CA ARG A 3 9.39 -2.34 12.32
C ARG A 3 9.48 -3.31 11.15
N ASN A 4 9.68 -2.80 9.93
CA ASN A 4 9.88 -3.59 8.72
C ASN A 4 8.71 -4.55 8.40
N LEU A 5 7.47 -4.12 8.68
CA LEU A 5 6.26 -4.83 8.29
C LEU A 5 5.47 -3.98 7.29
N PHE A 6 5.21 -4.55 6.12
CA PHE A 6 4.46 -3.91 5.04
C PHE A 6 3.24 -4.76 4.69
N LEU A 7 2.15 -4.12 4.27
CA LEU A 7 0.90 -4.79 3.93
C LEU A 7 0.44 -4.37 2.54
N ASN A 8 0.31 -5.35 1.63
CA ASN A 8 -0.26 -5.16 0.30
C ASN A 8 -1.55 -5.97 0.16
N THR A 9 -2.58 -5.59 0.93
CA THR A 9 -3.81 -6.39 1.10
C THR A 9 -5.06 -5.52 0.97
N GLY A 10 -6.22 -6.13 0.73
CA GLY A 10 -7.50 -5.41 0.70
C GLY A 10 -7.98 -4.97 -0.69
N HIS A 11 -7.43 -5.53 -1.77
CA HIS A 11 -7.81 -5.19 -3.15
C HIS A 11 -9.18 -5.71 -3.62
N GLY A 12 -9.85 -6.54 -2.81
CA GLY A 12 -11.13 -7.15 -3.16
C GLY A 12 -11.05 -7.99 -4.45
N THR A 13 -12.09 -7.93 -5.28
CA THR A 13 -12.18 -8.66 -6.55
C THR A 13 -11.23 -8.12 -7.63
N PHE A 14 -10.74 -6.89 -7.49
CA PHE A 14 -9.80 -6.27 -8.43
C PHE A 14 -8.33 -6.59 -8.12
N GLY A 15 -8.04 -7.53 -7.22
CA GLY A 15 -6.67 -7.90 -6.86
C GLY A 15 -5.77 -8.23 -8.04
N TRP A 16 -6.27 -8.98 -9.03
CA TRP A 16 -5.51 -9.28 -10.25
C TRP A 16 -5.30 -8.04 -11.12
N THR A 17 -6.33 -7.24 -11.33
CA THR A 17 -6.28 -6.00 -12.13
C THR A 17 -5.27 -5.00 -11.57
N LEU A 18 -5.16 -4.89 -10.25
CA LEU A 18 -4.31 -3.89 -9.58
C LEU A 18 -2.94 -4.44 -9.16
N SER A 19 -2.70 -5.76 -9.33
CA SER A 19 -1.55 -6.47 -8.76
C SER A 19 -0.20 -5.82 -9.06
N ALA A 20 0.11 -5.57 -10.33
CA ALA A 20 1.39 -4.98 -10.73
C ALA A 20 1.57 -3.55 -10.20
N GLY A 21 0.50 -2.74 -10.23
CA GLY A 21 0.54 -1.37 -9.74
C GLY A 21 0.75 -1.29 -8.24
N SER A 22 0.00 -2.08 -7.45
CA SER A 22 0.13 -2.08 -5.99
C SER A 22 1.45 -2.69 -5.52
N ALA A 23 1.97 -3.71 -6.22
CA ALA A 23 3.29 -4.26 -5.94
C ALA A 23 4.40 -3.22 -6.17
N SER A 24 4.32 -2.45 -7.25
CA SER A 24 5.27 -1.36 -7.54
C SER A 24 5.28 -0.31 -6.43
N VAL A 25 4.09 0.14 -6.01
CA VAL A 25 3.94 1.11 -4.92
C VAL A 25 4.52 0.58 -3.61
N ILE A 26 4.29 -0.70 -3.29
CA ILE A 26 4.83 -1.30 -2.07
C ILE A 26 6.35 -1.44 -2.11
N ALA A 27 6.94 -1.75 -3.28
CA ALA A 27 8.39 -1.78 -3.45
C ALA A 27 9.03 -0.40 -3.17
N GLN A 28 8.45 0.68 -3.71
CA GLN A 28 8.88 2.06 -3.44
C GLN A 28 8.88 2.36 -1.93
N VAL A 29 7.82 1.96 -1.22
CA VAL A 29 7.73 2.15 0.23
C VAL A 29 8.80 1.35 1.00
N ILE A 30 9.13 0.14 0.53
CA ILE A 30 10.19 -0.69 1.12
C ILE A 30 11.56 -0.05 0.90
N ASP A 31 11.81 0.48 -0.29
CA ASP A 31 13.08 1.09 -0.69
C ASP A 31 13.25 2.54 -0.17
N GLY A 32 12.20 3.11 0.42
CA GLY A 32 12.19 4.47 0.95
C GLY A 32 12.06 5.56 -0.13
N GLU A 33 11.54 5.19 -1.29
CA GLU A 33 11.25 6.10 -2.41
C GLU A 33 9.90 6.82 -2.21
N GLU A 34 9.72 7.93 -2.91
CA GLU A 34 8.43 8.62 -2.98
C GLU A 34 7.41 7.75 -3.75
N PRO A 35 6.27 7.36 -3.15
CA PRO A 35 5.31 6.52 -3.82
C PRO A 35 4.65 7.21 -5.03
N ALA A 36 4.39 6.46 -6.09
CA ALA A 36 3.74 6.97 -7.30
C ALA A 36 2.31 7.51 -7.08
N VAL A 37 1.68 7.17 -5.94
CA VAL A 37 0.35 7.64 -5.54
C VAL A 37 0.32 7.96 -4.04
N PRO A 38 -0.48 8.95 -3.59
CA PRO A 38 -0.65 9.24 -2.17
C PRO A 38 -1.21 8.05 -1.39
N LEU A 39 -0.61 7.76 -0.23
CA LEU A 39 -0.95 6.55 0.55
C LEU A 39 -1.98 6.76 1.65
N ASP A 40 -2.33 8.00 1.99
CA ASP A 40 -3.20 8.31 3.14
C ASP A 40 -4.56 7.60 3.06
N ALA A 41 -5.15 7.54 1.87
CA ALA A 41 -6.40 6.84 1.60
C ALA A 41 -6.31 5.31 1.74
N PHE A 42 -5.12 4.74 1.88
CA PHE A 42 -4.88 3.31 2.01
C PHE A 42 -4.33 2.91 3.38
N ARG A 43 -4.03 3.87 4.27
CA ARG A 43 -3.48 3.56 5.59
C ARG A 43 -4.48 2.79 6.47
N PRO A 44 -3.99 1.82 7.26
CA PRO A 44 -4.77 1.28 8.37
C PRO A 44 -5.20 2.42 9.31
N GLY A 45 -6.48 2.43 9.69
CA GLY A 45 -7.01 3.45 10.61
C GLY A 45 -7.42 4.78 9.96
N ARG A 46 -7.46 4.89 8.62
CA ARG A 46 -7.85 6.11 7.88
C ARG A 46 -9.25 6.70 8.17
N PHE A 47 -10.05 6.03 8.98
CA PHE A 47 -11.41 6.43 9.35
C PHE A 47 -11.58 6.64 10.87
N GLN A 48 -10.49 6.57 11.63
CA GLN A 48 -10.52 6.87 13.06
C GLN A 48 -10.35 8.39 13.23
N GLU A 49 -11.18 9.00 14.10
CA GLU A 49 -11.04 10.40 14.54
C GLU A 49 -9.79 10.61 15.41
#